data_AF-A0A3G1KZD5-F1
#
_entry.id   AF-A0A3G1KZD5-F1
#
_cell.length_a   1.000
_cell.length_b   1.000
_cell.length_c   1.000
_cell.angle_alpha   90.00
_cell.angle_beta   90.00
_cell.angle_gamma   90.00
#
_symmetry.space_group_name_H-M   'P 1'
#
loop_
_entity.id
_entity.type
_entity.pdbx_description
1 polymer ?
#
loop_
_entity_poly.entity_id
_entity_poly.type
_entity_poly.pdbx_seq_one_letter_code
_entity_poly.pdbx_strand_id
1 'polypeptide(L)'
;MIGGHAVVKRRISSGQAMLGGFGINIFTENDFMAIHYGTLEVLEKTGVFVDNPEAIDLYESGGARVDRSNKKVKIPASLVDECLHSAPKKVLLAGRDAKNDILLEGTRVHFCSFGIGLNVYDPFTGAYRKSTKKDVGDVARLCDYLEDIDMLECTLTPNDVHPNVYNLHILEANLRNTTKPCLSDPDPGLFPWILEMASAVAGGEDKLRERPIISGIVCPQSPMTFHHSCCEGIMQYARHELPMIVLPMAMAGGTSPVTLAGTVISHNVEVLAGLVLAQIVHKGAPIIYGSSTTMLDLKTATATVGCPELAMLNAALAKMAQFYLLPSWVAGG
;
A
#
# COMPACT_ATOMS: atom_id res chain seq x y z
N MET A 1 1.88 -2.77 -39.63
CA MET A 1 2.86 -3.88 -39.56
C MET A 1 3.42 -3.91 -38.15
N ILE A 2 3.09 -5.01 -37.46
CA ILE A 2 3.70 -5.60 -36.25
C ILE A 2 3.86 -4.66 -35.04
N GLY A 3 2.90 -4.80 -34.11
CA GLY A 3 2.96 -4.22 -32.78
C GLY A 3 4.17 -4.75 -32.00
N GLY A 4 4.98 -3.83 -31.49
CA GLY A 4 6.02 -4.16 -30.53
C GLY A 4 5.38 -4.55 -29.22
N HIS A 5 5.42 -5.85 -28.90
CA HIS A 5 5.23 -6.29 -27.52
C HIS A 5 6.37 -5.68 -26.70
N ALA A 6 6.09 -4.58 -26.00
CA ALA A 6 7.01 -4.02 -25.03
C ALA A 6 7.31 -5.09 -23.97
N VAL A 7 8.59 -5.40 -23.81
CA VAL A 7 9.06 -6.37 -22.83
C VAL A 7 8.87 -5.75 -21.45
N VAL A 8 7.75 -6.07 -20.80
CA VAL A 8 7.55 -5.82 -19.36
C VAL A 8 8.79 -6.36 -18.64
N LYS A 9 9.35 -5.63 -17.67
CA LYS A 9 10.54 -6.05 -16.90
C LYS A 9 10.20 -7.29 -16.07
N ARG A 10 10.28 -8.45 -16.72
CA ARG A 10 10.16 -9.76 -16.10
C ARG A 10 11.56 -10.10 -15.61
N ARG A 11 11.90 -9.82 -14.35
CA ARG A 11 13.13 -10.37 -13.75
C ARG A 11 13.14 -11.88 -14.05
N ILE A 12 14.17 -12.35 -14.75
CA ILE A 12 14.21 -13.69 -15.38
C ILE A 12 14.00 -14.83 -14.36
N SER A 13 14.28 -14.57 -13.08
CA SER A 13 14.08 -15.48 -11.95
C SER A 13 12.65 -15.50 -11.37
N SER A 14 11.78 -14.59 -11.77
CA SER A 14 10.50 -14.35 -11.13
C SER A 14 9.34 -14.98 -11.94
N GLY A 15 8.69 -15.99 -11.34
CA GLY A 15 7.66 -16.83 -11.98
C GLY A 15 8.13 -18.23 -12.38
N GLN A 16 9.42 -18.56 -12.26
CA GLN A 16 9.84 -19.96 -12.17
C GLN A 16 9.65 -20.43 -10.73
N ALA A 17 8.94 -21.54 -10.54
CA ALA A 17 8.96 -22.24 -9.26
C ALA A 17 10.34 -22.88 -9.06
N MET A 18 11.33 -22.05 -8.71
CA MET A 18 12.56 -22.50 -8.07
C MET A 18 12.23 -22.88 -6.62
N LEU A 19 11.17 -23.68 -6.41
CA LEU A 19 10.78 -24.23 -5.11
C LEU A 19 11.65 -25.45 -4.74
N GLY A 20 12.84 -25.56 -5.32
CA GLY A 20 13.91 -26.43 -4.86
C GLY A 20 14.91 -25.61 -4.04
N GLY A 21 14.53 -25.15 -2.85
CA GLY A 21 15.39 -24.33 -2.00
C GLY A 21 14.88 -24.11 -0.57
N PHE A 22 15.73 -23.57 0.28
CA PHE A 22 15.44 -23.19 1.67
C PHE A 22 14.35 -22.10 1.70
N GLY A 23 13.20 -22.41 2.32
CA GLY A 23 12.09 -21.48 2.50
C GLY A 23 11.73 -21.31 3.96
N ILE A 24 11.28 -20.12 4.34
CA ILE A 24 10.78 -19.84 5.68
C ILE A 24 9.27 -20.16 5.68
N ASN A 25 8.88 -21.19 6.43
CA ASN A 25 7.47 -21.48 6.68
C ASN A 25 7.10 -20.97 8.08
N ILE A 26 6.41 -19.83 8.15
CA ILE A 26 6.04 -19.17 9.42
C ILE A 26 4.83 -19.81 10.09
N PHE A 27 3.98 -20.49 9.32
CA PHE A 27 2.70 -21.02 9.77
C PHE A 27 2.54 -22.48 9.36
N THR A 28 1.87 -23.27 10.19
CA THR A 28 1.20 -24.48 9.72
C THR A 28 -0.10 -24.11 8.99
N GLU A 29 -0.67 -25.04 8.23
CA GLU A 29 -1.97 -24.82 7.56
C GLU A 29 -3.08 -24.48 8.56
N ASN A 30 -3.07 -25.11 9.74
CA ASN A 30 -4.02 -24.81 10.81
C ASN A 30 -3.83 -23.39 11.37
N ASP A 31 -2.59 -22.92 11.49
CA ASP A 31 -2.31 -21.57 12.00
C ASP A 31 -2.84 -20.50 11.02
N PHE A 32 -2.67 -20.71 9.71
CA PHE A 32 -3.22 -19.83 8.68
C PHE A 32 -4.74 -19.68 8.81
N MET A 33 -5.44 -20.80 8.91
CA MET A 33 -6.89 -20.80 9.04
C MET A 33 -7.34 -20.17 10.36
N ALA A 34 -6.61 -20.39 11.46
CA ALA A 34 -6.89 -19.75 12.73
C ALA A 34 -6.77 -18.21 12.65
N ILE A 35 -5.72 -17.70 12.00
CA ILE A 35 -5.56 -16.26 11.75
C ILE A 35 -6.71 -15.72 10.90
N HIS A 36 -7.01 -16.38 9.77
CA HIS A 36 -8.08 -15.92 8.88
C HIS A 36 -9.45 -15.91 9.57
N TYR A 37 -9.83 -17.00 10.24
CA TYR A 37 -11.11 -17.06 10.96
C TYR A 37 -11.16 -16.09 12.13
N GLY A 38 -10.04 -15.89 12.84
CA GLY A 38 -9.94 -14.86 13.87
C GLY A 38 -10.15 -13.45 13.31
N THR A 39 -9.59 -13.15 12.13
CA THR A 39 -9.84 -11.89 11.42
C THR A 39 -11.31 -11.71 11.06
N LEU A 40 -11.95 -12.73 10.49
CA LEU A 40 -13.37 -12.69 10.12
C LEU A 40 -14.26 -12.50 11.36
N GLU A 41 -13.95 -13.17 12.46
CA GLU A 41 -14.67 -13.01 13.72
C GLU A 41 -14.57 -11.56 14.25
N VAL A 42 -13.38 -10.95 14.20
CA VAL A 42 -13.20 -9.56 14.64
C VAL A 42 -13.95 -8.59 13.72
N LEU A 43 -13.87 -8.78 12.40
CA LEU A 43 -14.62 -7.97 11.42
C LEU A 43 -16.14 -8.05 11.67
N GLU A 44 -16.66 -9.24 11.93
CA GLU A 44 -18.10 -9.46 12.09
C GLU A 44 -18.64 -9.05 13.46
N LYS A 45 -17.91 -9.35 14.54
CA LYS A 45 -18.39 -9.12 15.93
C LYS A 45 -17.99 -7.75 16.46
N THR A 46 -16.75 -7.33 16.24
CA THR A 46 -16.17 -6.08 16.79
C THR A 46 -16.24 -4.92 15.81
N GLY A 47 -15.94 -5.18 14.53
CA GLY A 47 -15.95 -4.19 13.45
C GLY A 47 -14.87 -3.10 13.57
N VAL A 48 -14.78 -2.29 12.52
CA VAL A 48 -13.86 -1.14 12.41
C VAL A 48 -14.58 0.17 12.70
N PHE A 49 -13.87 1.16 13.22
CA PHE A 49 -14.38 2.53 13.34
C PHE A 49 -14.13 3.28 12.02
N VAL A 50 -15.13 3.98 11.50
CA VAL A 50 -15.06 4.67 10.20
C VAL A 50 -15.49 6.13 10.35
N ASP A 51 -14.57 7.07 10.16
CA ASP A 51 -14.83 8.50 10.28
C ASP A 51 -15.01 9.19 8.91
N ASN A 52 -15.81 8.56 8.04
CA ASN A 52 -16.21 9.13 6.76
C ASN A 52 -17.69 8.75 6.50
N PRO A 53 -18.61 9.73 6.45
CA PRO A 53 -20.04 9.46 6.24
C PRO A 53 -20.36 8.70 4.95
N GLU A 54 -19.68 9.05 3.85
CA GLU A 54 -19.88 8.38 2.56
C GLU A 54 -19.38 6.93 2.61
N ALA A 55 -18.22 6.68 3.22
CA ALA A 55 -17.73 5.33 3.41
C ALA A 55 -18.69 4.49 4.27
N ILE A 56 -19.28 5.08 5.32
CA ILE A 56 -20.31 4.43 6.11
C ILE A 56 -21.51 4.02 5.24
N ASP A 57 -22.00 4.92 4.39
CA ASP A 57 -23.14 4.67 3.49
C ASP A 57 -22.80 3.57 2.46
N LEU A 58 -21.58 3.58 1.94
CA LEU A 58 -21.07 2.55 1.04
C LEU A 58 -21.00 1.19 1.74
N TYR A 59 -20.44 1.11 2.94
CA TYR A 59 -20.41 -0.14 3.69
C TYR A 59 -21.82 -0.68 3.98
N GLU A 60 -22.76 0.17 4.39
CA GLU A 60 -24.15 -0.22 4.63
C GLU A 60 -24.82 -0.75 3.35
N SER A 61 -24.68 -0.02 2.24
CA SER A 61 -25.25 -0.45 0.95
C SER A 61 -24.57 -1.70 0.38
N GLY A 62 -23.29 -1.94 0.71
CA GLY A 62 -22.54 -3.14 0.39
C GLY A 62 -22.89 -4.36 1.26
N GLY A 63 -23.77 -4.22 2.25
CA GLY A 63 -24.24 -5.33 3.10
C GLY A 63 -23.51 -5.49 4.44
N ALA A 64 -22.67 -4.52 4.83
CA ALA A 64 -22.12 -4.45 6.18
C ALA A 64 -23.19 -3.96 7.17
N ARG A 65 -23.07 -4.37 8.45
CA ARG A 65 -23.93 -3.89 9.53
C ARG A 65 -23.29 -2.64 10.14
N VAL A 66 -24.00 -1.52 10.11
CA VAL A 66 -23.48 -0.23 10.58
C VAL A 66 -24.19 0.21 11.85
N ASP A 67 -23.42 0.51 12.90
CA ASP A 67 -23.85 1.34 14.02
C ASP A 67 -23.39 2.77 13.77
N ARG A 68 -24.30 3.60 13.24
CA ARG A 68 -24.01 5.00 12.91
C ARG A 68 -23.75 5.87 14.14
N SER A 69 -24.30 5.51 15.29
CA SER A 69 -24.12 6.29 16.53
C SER A 69 -22.69 6.21 17.05
N ASN A 70 -22.07 5.04 16.91
CA ASN A 70 -20.68 4.78 17.30
C ASN A 70 -19.72 4.76 16.10
N LYS A 71 -20.21 5.08 14.89
CA LYS A 71 -19.47 5.00 13.62
C LYS A 71 -18.74 3.66 13.43
N LYS A 72 -19.40 2.57 13.80
CA LYS A 72 -18.85 1.21 13.82
C LYS A 72 -19.41 0.41 12.65
N VAL A 73 -18.53 -0.11 11.80
CA VAL A 73 -18.88 -0.96 10.66
C VAL A 73 -18.47 -2.40 10.95
N LYS A 74 -19.44 -3.32 10.94
CA LYS A 74 -19.24 -4.76 11.10
C LYS A 74 -19.42 -5.46 9.78
N ILE A 75 -18.37 -6.12 9.31
CA ILE A 75 -18.29 -6.68 7.96
C ILE A 75 -18.50 -8.21 8.05
N PRO A 76 -19.55 -8.77 7.43
CA PRO A 76 -19.79 -10.22 7.47
C PRO A 76 -18.77 -10.97 6.60
N ALA A 77 -18.45 -12.21 7.00
CA ALA A 77 -17.48 -13.04 6.28
C ALA A 77 -17.82 -13.22 4.78
N SER A 78 -19.10 -13.38 4.44
CA SER A 78 -19.54 -13.53 3.05
C SER A 78 -19.20 -12.32 2.17
N LEU A 79 -19.24 -11.11 2.74
CA LEU A 79 -18.88 -9.89 2.01
C LEU A 79 -17.36 -9.82 1.80
N VAL A 80 -16.57 -10.18 2.82
CA VAL A 80 -15.12 -10.28 2.69
C VAL A 80 -14.74 -11.27 1.60
N ASP A 81 -15.36 -12.45 1.60
CA ASP A 81 -15.12 -13.48 0.58
C ASP A 81 -15.48 -12.97 -0.82
N GLU A 82 -16.65 -12.34 -1.02
CA GLU A 82 -17.01 -11.78 -2.32
C GLU A 82 -15.97 -10.76 -2.81
N CYS A 83 -15.56 -9.83 -1.95
CA CYS A 83 -14.59 -8.79 -2.29
C CYS A 83 -13.21 -9.38 -2.60
N LEU A 84 -12.78 -10.41 -1.87
CA LEU A 84 -11.53 -11.13 -2.16
C LEU A 84 -11.59 -11.82 -3.54
N HIS A 85 -12.75 -12.37 -3.92
CA HIS A 85 -12.92 -12.99 -5.23
C HIS A 85 -12.93 -11.96 -6.37
N SER A 86 -13.43 -10.75 -6.14
CA SER A 86 -13.46 -9.70 -7.18
C SER A 86 -12.13 -8.96 -7.32
N ALA A 87 -11.32 -8.90 -6.28
CA ALA A 87 -10.03 -8.21 -6.30
C ALA A 87 -9.07 -8.84 -7.34
N PRO A 88 -8.39 -8.02 -8.17
CA PRO A 88 -7.42 -8.53 -9.14
C PRO A 88 -6.23 -9.21 -8.45
N LYS A 89 -5.94 -10.46 -8.86
CA LYS A 89 -4.78 -11.22 -8.40
C LYS A 89 -3.44 -10.74 -8.99
N LYS A 90 -3.53 -9.82 -9.95
CA LYS A 90 -2.42 -9.24 -10.69
C LYS A 90 -2.64 -7.75 -10.80
N VAL A 91 -1.64 -6.97 -10.44
CA VAL A 91 -1.70 -5.51 -10.51
C VAL A 91 -0.51 -5.01 -11.32
N LEU A 92 -0.79 -4.28 -12.39
CA LEU A 92 0.23 -3.58 -13.17
C LEU A 92 0.51 -2.23 -12.50
N LEU A 93 1.77 -1.94 -12.24
CA LEU A 93 2.27 -0.59 -11.97
C LEU A 93 3.11 -0.20 -13.18
N ALA A 94 2.61 0.76 -13.96
CA ALA A 94 3.19 1.08 -15.25
C ALA A 94 4.34 2.10 -15.11
N GLY A 95 5.40 1.91 -15.87
CA GLY A 95 6.36 2.99 -16.11
C GLY A 95 5.78 3.98 -17.12
N ARG A 96 6.29 5.21 -17.09
CA ARG A 96 6.09 6.13 -18.22
C ARG A 96 6.71 5.55 -19.51
N ASP A 97 7.84 4.86 -19.35
CA ASP A 97 8.40 3.97 -20.37
C ASP A 97 8.01 2.52 -20.04
N ALA A 98 7.44 1.80 -21.00
CA ALA A 98 6.96 0.44 -20.82
C ALA A 98 8.05 -0.56 -20.41
N LYS A 99 9.33 -0.23 -20.65
CA LYS A 99 10.45 -1.05 -20.14
C LYS A 99 10.52 -1.11 -18.62
N ASN A 100 9.90 -0.14 -17.91
CA ASN A 100 9.87 -0.06 -16.46
C ASN A 100 8.53 -0.58 -15.88
N ASP A 101 7.69 -1.23 -16.69
CA ASP A 101 6.45 -1.82 -16.20
C ASP A 101 6.73 -2.93 -15.19
N ILE A 102 6.03 -2.85 -14.06
CA ILE A 102 6.07 -3.81 -12.97
C ILE A 102 4.74 -4.54 -12.93
N LEU A 103 4.78 -5.86 -13.10
CA LEU A 103 3.62 -6.70 -12.83
C LEU A 103 3.79 -7.34 -11.45
N LEU A 104 2.88 -6.99 -10.54
CA LEU A 104 2.76 -7.62 -9.24
C LEU A 104 1.91 -8.89 -9.40
N GLU A 105 2.55 -10.05 -9.39
CA GLU A 105 1.86 -11.34 -9.48
C GLU A 105 2.70 -12.46 -8.83
N GLY A 106 2.02 -13.47 -8.27
CA GLY A 106 2.64 -14.71 -7.80
C GLY A 106 3.79 -14.47 -6.82
N THR A 107 4.99 -14.94 -7.17
CA THR A 107 6.19 -14.86 -6.33
C THR A 107 7.19 -13.80 -6.80
N ARG A 108 6.77 -12.85 -7.64
CA ARG A 108 7.65 -11.77 -8.11
C ARG A 108 7.93 -10.79 -6.98
N VAL A 109 9.19 -10.38 -6.86
CA VAL A 109 9.66 -9.38 -5.89
C VAL A 109 10.26 -8.22 -6.64
N HIS A 110 9.90 -7.02 -6.21
CA HIS A 110 10.36 -5.75 -6.74
C HIS A 110 10.78 -4.88 -5.56
N PHE A 111 11.73 -3.97 -5.78
CA PHE A 111 12.20 -3.07 -4.73
C PHE A 111 11.84 -1.62 -5.03
N CYS A 112 11.63 -0.83 -3.99
CA CYS A 112 11.36 0.59 -4.07
C CYS A 112 12.18 1.36 -3.03
N SER A 113 12.24 2.68 -3.21
CA SER A 113 12.71 3.56 -2.14
C SER A 113 11.74 3.56 -0.96
N PHE A 114 12.25 3.90 0.23
CA PHE A 114 11.44 4.18 1.42
C PHE A 114 10.96 5.65 1.44
N GLY A 115 9.79 5.90 1.99
CA GLY A 115 9.09 7.18 1.95
C GLY A 115 9.30 8.16 3.11
N ILE A 116 8.87 9.41 2.86
CA ILE A 116 8.53 10.46 3.82
C ILE A 116 9.69 10.86 4.75
N GLY A 117 10.92 10.78 4.26
CA GLY A 117 12.08 11.32 4.97
C GLY A 117 12.00 12.84 5.12
N LEU A 118 12.04 13.34 6.36
CA LEU A 118 12.02 14.79 6.65
C LEU A 118 13.40 15.45 6.55
N ASN A 119 14.46 14.65 6.69
CA ASN A 119 15.84 15.08 6.69
C ASN A 119 16.66 14.20 5.74
N VAL A 120 17.72 14.78 5.20
CA VAL A 120 18.72 14.08 4.39
C VAL A 120 20.03 14.09 5.15
N TYR A 121 20.71 12.94 5.17
CA TYR A 121 22.13 12.89 5.50
C TYR A 121 22.93 13.27 4.26
N ASP A 122 23.52 14.45 4.27
CA ASP A 122 24.27 14.96 3.13
C ASP A 122 25.60 14.21 2.98
N PRO A 123 25.83 13.44 1.90
CA PRO A 123 27.00 12.58 1.79
C PRO A 123 28.31 13.36 1.57
N PHE A 124 28.23 14.63 1.20
CA PHE A 124 29.42 15.47 0.95
C PHE A 124 29.86 16.22 2.20
N THR A 125 28.90 16.65 3.03
CA THR A 125 29.19 17.40 4.26
C THR A 125 29.15 16.56 5.53
N GLY A 126 28.49 15.39 5.49
CA GLY A 126 28.27 14.54 6.66
C GLY A 126 27.24 15.09 7.65
N ALA A 127 26.47 16.11 7.27
CA ALA A 127 25.49 16.76 8.13
C ALA A 127 24.05 16.32 7.81
N TYR A 128 23.22 16.24 8.86
CA TYR A 128 21.77 16.16 8.68
C TYR A 128 21.19 17.55 8.41
N ARG A 129 20.37 17.64 7.38
CA ARG A 129 19.61 18.86 7.05
C ARG A 129 18.20 18.52 6.59
N LYS A 130 17.30 19.51 6.65
CA LYS A 130 15.97 19.38 6.06
C LYS A 130 16.06 19.09 4.56
N SER A 131 15.21 18.19 4.08
CA SER A 131 15.03 17.91 2.66
C SER A 131 14.36 19.09 1.95
N THR A 132 14.70 19.26 0.68
CA THR A 132 14.15 20.24 -0.26
C THR A 132 13.50 19.54 -1.45
N LYS A 133 12.74 20.26 -2.27
CA LYS A 133 12.20 19.74 -3.52
C LYS A 133 13.30 19.31 -4.49
N LYS A 134 14.44 19.99 -4.44
CA LYS A 134 15.63 19.57 -5.22
C LYS A 134 16.09 18.17 -4.80
N ASP A 135 16.13 17.90 -3.49
CA ASP A 135 16.52 16.57 -2.98
C ASP A 135 15.55 15.48 -3.44
N VAL A 136 14.24 15.75 -3.47
CA VAL A 136 13.24 14.82 -4.05
C VAL A 136 13.59 14.47 -5.49
N GLY A 137 13.87 15.49 -6.32
CA GLY A 137 14.25 15.29 -7.71
C GLY A 137 15.59 14.57 -7.89
N ASP A 138 16.57 14.86 -7.03
CA ASP A 138 17.89 14.21 -7.07
C ASP A 138 17.80 12.72 -6.69
N VAL A 139 17.04 12.40 -5.63
CA VAL A 139 16.76 11.01 -5.24
C VAL A 139 15.97 10.28 -6.31
N ALA A 140 15.03 10.96 -6.98
CA ALA A 140 14.30 10.36 -8.09
C ALA A 140 15.21 9.96 -9.26
N ARG A 141 16.21 10.80 -9.60
CA ARG A 141 17.22 10.45 -10.62
C ARG A 141 18.13 9.31 -10.18
N LEU A 142 18.51 9.29 -8.89
CA LEU A 142 19.28 8.18 -8.34
C LEU A 142 18.49 6.87 -8.45
N CYS A 143 17.21 6.88 -8.05
CA CYS A 143 16.35 5.70 -8.15
C CYS A 143 16.10 5.29 -9.60
N ASP A 144 15.99 6.23 -10.56
CA ASP A 144 15.87 5.92 -12.00
C ASP A 144 17.14 5.21 -12.52
N TYR A 145 18.33 5.67 -12.10
CA TYR A 145 19.62 5.07 -12.47
C TYR A 145 19.84 3.66 -11.90
N LEU A 146 19.41 3.40 -10.66
CA LEU A 146 19.61 2.10 -9.99
C LEU A 146 18.73 1.01 -10.62
N GLU A 147 19.35 0.01 -11.25
CA GLU A 147 18.63 -1.08 -11.92
C GLU A 147 17.80 -1.94 -10.97
N ASP A 148 18.21 -2.02 -9.70
CA ASP A 148 17.55 -2.82 -8.68
C ASP A 148 16.37 -2.12 -7.99
N ILE A 149 16.23 -0.81 -8.15
CA ILE A 149 15.06 -0.06 -7.68
C ILE A 149 14.06 -0.01 -8.83
N ASP A 150 12.92 -0.67 -8.67
CA ASP A 150 11.94 -0.84 -9.72
C ASP A 150 10.90 0.30 -9.73
N MET A 151 10.58 0.86 -8.56
CA MET A 151 9.65 1.99 -8.41
C MET A 151 10.03 2.94 -7.27
N LEU A 152 9.38 4.09 -7.20
CA LEU A 152 9.66 5.11 -6.19
C LEU A 152 8.48 5.32 -5.26
N GLU A 153 8.75 5.35 -3.96
CA GLU A 153 7.84 5.94 -2.98
C GLU A 153 7.98 7.48 -2.96
N CYS A 154 7.09 8.17 -2.24
CA CYS A 154 7.23 9.58 -1.85
C CYS A 154 8.46 9.78 -0.95
N THR A 155 9.68 9.69 -1.51
CA THR A 155 10.91 9.38 -0.74
C THR A 155 11.27 10.43 0.33
N LEU A 156 11.02 11.71 0.05
CA LEU A 156 11.32 12.82 0.95
C LEU A 156 10.16 13.81 1.01
N THR A 157 9.96 14.43 2.16
CA THR A 157 9.06 15.59 2.31
C THR A 157 9.84 16.88 2.04
N PRO A 158 9.50 17.66 1.00
CA PRO A 158 10.20 18.92 0.74
C PRO A 158 9.77 19.99 1.76
N ASN A 159 10.74 20.50 2.53
CA ASN A 159 10.49 21.51 3.57
C ASN A 159 10.58 22.96 3.05
N ASP A 160 10.94 23.15 1.78
CA ASP A 160 11.10 24.44 1.08
C ASP A 160 9.85 24.84 0.27
N VAL A 161 8.74 24.14 0.44
CA VAL A 161 7.44 24.40 -0.22
C VAL A 161 6.32 24.48 0.82
N HIS A 162 5.15 24.97 0.42
CA HIS A 162 4.03 25.14 1.34
C HIS A 162 3.46 23.76 1.78
N PRO A 163 3.25 23.51 3.09
CA PRO A 163 2.82 22.20 3.59
C PRO A 163 1.51 21.68 3.00
N ASN A 164 0.53 22.55 2.74
CA ASN A 164 -0.76 22.10 2.19
C ASN A 164 -0.70 21.62 0.73
N VAL A 165 0.45 21.74 0.04
CA VAL A 165 0.59 21.34 -1.37
C VAL A 165 1.86 20.53 -1.63
N TYR A 166 2.62 20.16 -0.60
CA TYR A 166 3.92 19.49 -0.79
C TYR A 166 3.79 18.18 -1.56
N ASN A 167 2.66 17.46 -1.43
CA ASN A 167 2.37 16.24 -2.17
C ASN A 167 2.35 16.45 -3.70
N LEU A 168 1.83 17.59 -4.17
CA LEU A 168 1.89 17.96 -5.59
C LEU A 168 3.34 18.24 -6.03
N HIS A 169 4.15 18.85 -5.16
CA HIS A 169 5.57 19.08 -5.44
C HIS A 169 6.38 17.78 -5.47
N ILE A 170 6.06 16.79 -4.62
CA ILE A 170 6.66 15.45 -4.65
C ILE A 170 6.33 14.77 -5.98
N LEU A 171 5.04 14.74 -6.35
CA LEU A 171 4.60 14.09 -7.57
C LEU A 171 5.21 14.74 -8.82
N GLU A 172 5.23 16.08 -8.91
CA GLU A 172 5.88 16.80 -10.01
C GLU A 172 7.38 16.48 -10.10
N ALA A 173 8.07 16.45 -8.96
CA ALA A 173 9.49 16.13 -8.94
C ALA A 173 9.75 14.69 -9.40
N ASN A 174 8.96 13.72 -8.95
CA ASN A 174 9.08 12.32 -9.37
C ASN A 174 8.80 12.16 -10.87
N LEU A 175 7.64 12.63 -11.35
CA LEU A 175 7.23 12.51 -12.76
C LEU A 175 8.21 13.17 -13.72
N ARG A 176 8.95 14.20 -13.31
CA ARG A 176 9.95 14.86 -14.16
C ARG A 176 11.32 14.19 -14.15
N ASN A 177 11.64 13.40 -13.13
CA ASN A 177 12.99 12.90 -12.89
C ASN A 177 13.14 11.37 -12.92
N THR A 178 12.04 10.62 -13.07
CA THR A 178 12.08 9.18 -13.30
C THR A 178 11.09 8.75 -14.38
N THR A 179 11.34 7.60 -15.00
CA THR A 179 10.41 6.92 -15.91
C THR A 179 9.75 5.68 -15.30
N LYS A 180 10.09 5.37 -14.04
CA LYS A 180 9.56 4.24 -13.27
C LYS A 180 8.21 4.60 -12.62
N PRO A 181 7.39 3.59 -12.24
CA PRO A 181 6.16 3.83 -11.50
C PRO A 181 6.44 4.58 -10.19
N CYS A 182 5.50 5.41 -9.75
CA CYS A 182 5.63 6.21 -8.53
C CYS A 182 4.43 6.02 -7.60
N LEU A 183 4.65 6.15 -6.29
CA LEU A 183 3.56 6.38 -5.35
C LEU A 183 3.17 7.87 -5.34
N SER A 184 1.88 8.11 -5.10
CA SER A 184 1.32 9.41 -4.75
C SER A 184 0.50 9.27 -3.47
N ASP A 185 0.79 10.13 -2.50
CA ASP A 185 -0.01 10.27 -1.29
C ASP A 185 -1.40 10.80 -1.70
N PRO A 186 -2.49 10.04 -1.45
CA PRO A 186 -3.83 10.33 -1.94
C PRO A 186 -4.53 11.41 -1.09
N ASP A 187 -3.83 12.49 -0.73
CA ASP A 187 -4.37 13.60 0.06
C ASP A 187 -5.72 14.02 -0.54
N PRO A 188 -6.83 13.87 0.21
CA PRO A 188 -8.18 14.17 -0.25
C PRO A 188 -8.35 15.51 -0.93
N GLY A 189 -7.71 16.55 -0.39
CA GLY A 189 -7.83 17.91 -0.91
C GLY A 189 -7.03 18.13 -2.20
N LEU A 190 -6.09 17.23 -2.49
CA LEU A 190 -5.16 17.33 -3.61
C LEU A 190 -5.41 16.28 -4.70
N PHE A 191 -6.20 15.25 -4.42
CA PHE A 191 -6.42 14.14 -5.35
C PHE A 191 -6.88 14.58 -6.76
N PRO A 192 -7.81 15.54 -6.95
CA PRO A 192 -8.16 16.01 -8.29
C PRO A 192 -6.95 16.53 -9.09
N TRP A 193 -6.03 17.22 -8.42
CA TRP A 193 -4.81 17.75 -9.04
C TRP A 193 -3.77 16.64 -9.29
N ILE A 194 -3.66 15.67 -8.37
CA ILE A 194 -2.83 14.47 -8.55
C ILE A 194 -3.29 13.70 -9.80
N LEU A 195 -4.60 13.48 -9.94
CA LEU A 195 -5.20 12.82 -11.09
C LEU A 195 -4.95 13.60 -12.38
N GLU A 196 -5.14 14.93 -12.36
CA GLU A 196 -4.88 15.79 -13.53
C GLU A 196 -3.41 15.71 -13.97
N MET A 197 -2.47 15.82 -13.04
CA MET A 197 -1.04 15.72 -13.31
C MET A 197 -0.66 14.36 -13.90
N ALA A 198 -1.12 13.27 -13.30
CA ALA A 198 -0.84 11.92 -13.77
C ALA A 198 -1.48 11.66 -15.14
N SER A 199 -2.71 12.13 -15.35
CA SER A 199 -3.43 12.01 -16.63
C SER A 199 -2.75 12.80 -17.73
N ALA A 200 -2.25 14.00 -17.45
CA ALA A 200 -1.50 14.80 -18.41
C ALA A 200 -0.23 14.07 -18.88
N VAL A 201 0.47 13.38 -17.98
CA VAL A 201 1.66 12.59 -18.31
C VAL A 201 1.32 11.30 -19.06
N ALA A 202 0.25 10.60 -18.68
CA ALA A 202 -0.23 9.39 -19.35
C ALA A 202 -0.87 9.68 -20.73
N GLY A 203 -1.29 10.93 -20.97
CA GLY A 203 -1.94 11.37 -22.20
C GLY A 203 -3.47 11.19 -22.21
N GLY A 204 -4.09 11.29 -21.02
CA GLY A 204 -5.52 11.18 -20.76
C GLY A 204 -5.82 10.28 -19.55
N GLU A 205 -6.95 10.51 -18.89
CA GLU A 205 -7.39 9.68 -17.75
C GLU A 205 -7.63 8.22 -18.15
N ASP A 206 -8.25 7.98 -19.32
CA ASP A 206 -8.45 6.62 -19.83
C ASP A 206 -7.13 5.87 -20.03
N LYS A 207 -6.08 6.55 -20.50
CA LYS A 207 -4.74 5.95 -20.63
C LYS A 207 -4.07 5.73 -19.29
N LEU A 208 -4.31 6.62 -18.32
CA LEU A 208 -3.82 6.43 -16.96
C LEU A 208 -4.48 5.20 -16.33
N ARG A 209 -5.78 4.99 -16.56
CA ARG A 209 -6.52 3.80 -16.13
C ARG A 209 -5.94 2.52 -16.73
N GLU A 210 -5.70 2.51 -18.03
CA GLU A 210 -5.11 1.36 -18.73
C GLU A 210 -3.65 1.08 -18.32
N ARG A 211 -2.90 2.14 -18.00
CA ARG A 211 -1.47 2.10 -17.65
C ARG A 211 -1.20 3.02 -16.45
N PRO A 212 -1.46 2.56 -15.22
CA PRO A 212 -1.35 3.38 -14.03
C PRO A 212 0.12 3.66 -13.70
N ILE A 213 0.57 4.87 -14.07
CA ILE A 213 1.94 5.35 -13.76
C ILE A 213 2.10 5.82 -12.31
N ILE A 214 0.97 5.98 -11.61
CA ILE A 214 0.90 6.25 -10.18
C ILE A 214 0.13 5.15 -9.47
N SER A 215 0.44 4.97 -8.19
CA SER A 215 -0.34 4.17 -7.26
C SER A 215 -0.48 4.91 -5.94
N GLY A 216 -1.56 4.63 -5.22
CA GLY A 216 -1.87 5.26 -3.96
C GLY A 216 -1.40 4.41 -2.80
N ILE A 217 -1.17 5.04 -1.66
CA ILE A 217 -0.92 4.36 -0.40
C ILE A 217 -1.73 5.06 0.70
N VAL A 218 -2.48 4.28 1.46
CA VAL A 218 -3.16 4.76 2.67
C VAL A 218 -2.77 3.92 3.86
N CYS A 219 -2.72 4.56 5.02
CA CYS A 219 -2.50 3.90 6.29
C CYS A 219 -3.73 4.04 7.16
N PRO A 220 -4.49 2.96 7.42
CA PRO A 220 -5.45 2.95 8.52
C PRO A 220 -4.74 3.27 9.84
N GLN A 221 -5.47 3.90 10.77
CA GLN A 221 -4.96 4.18 12.10
C GLN A 221 -5.23 2.98 12.99
N SER A 222 -4.20 2.20 13.30
CA SER A 222 -4.36 1.08 14.23
C SER A 222 -4.60 1.59 15.67
N PRO A 223 -5.47 0.94 16.46
CA PRO A 223 -6.27 -0.23 16.09
C PRO A 223 -7.56 0.14 15.33
N MET A 224 -7.78 -0.52 14.20
CA MET A 224 -9.06 -0.67 13.48
C MET A 224 -9.82 0.64 13.19
N THR A 225 -9.10 1.73 12.91
CA THR A 225 -9.70 3.04 12.64
C THR A 225 -9.42 3.52 11.22
N PHE A 226 -10.49 3.80 10.49
CA PHE A 226 -10.48 4.39 9.16
C PHE A 226 -10.89 5.86 9.27
N HIS A 227 -9.92 6.75 9.41
CA HIS A 227 -10.18 8.19 9.44
C HIS A 227 -10.60 8.71 8.06
N HIS A 228 -11.14 9.94 8.02
CA HIS A 228 -11.67 10.57 6.81
C HIS A 228 -10.74 10.44 5.60
N SER A 229 -9.48 10.87 5.74
CA SER A 229 -8.51 10.87 4.63
C SER A 229 -8.14 9.47 4.14
N CYS A 230 -8.08 8.48 5.03
CA CYS A 230 -7.83 7.08 4.64
C CYS A 230 -8.99 6.54 3.81
N CYS A 231 -10.24 6.79 4.23
CA CYS A 231 -11.41 6.37 3.46
C CYS A 231 -11.44 7.03 2.09
N GLU A 232 -11.25 8.35 2.06
CA GLU A 232 -11.31 9.13 0.84
C GLU A 232 -10.24 8.68 -0.17
N GLY A 233 -9.00 8.47 0.27
CA GLY A 233 -7.95 7.95 -0.59
C GLY A 233 -8.31 6.60 -1.23
N ILE A 234 -8.86 5.66 -0.45
CA ILE A 234 -9.33 4.36 -0.95
C ILE A 234 -10.44 4.55 -1.99
N MET A 235 -11.45 5.34 -1.66
CA MET A 235 -12.61 5.55 -2.54
C MET A 235 -12.18 6.24 -3.85
N GLN A 236 -11.33 7.26 -3.79
CA GLN A 236 -10.85 7.98 -4.96
C GLN A 236 -10.09 7.06 -5.92
N TYR A 237 -9.10 6.30 -5.42
CA TYR A 237 -8.37 5.40 -6.30
C TYR A 237 -9.24 4.27 -6.85
N ALA A 238 -10.17 3.74 -6.06
CA ALA A 238 -11.13 2.75 -6.54
C ALA A 238 -12.04 3.31 -7.66
N ARG A 239 -12.57 4.54 -7.50
CA ARG A 239 -13.41 5.22 -8.52
C ARG A 239 -12.69 5.42 -9.85
N HIS A 240 -11.39 5.66 -9.81
CA HIS A 240 -10.56 5.86 -11.01
C HIS A 240 -9.81 4.59 -11.44
N GLU A 241 -10.10 3.45 -10.81
CA GLU A 241 -9.50 2.14 -11.08
C GLU A 241 -7.95 2.15 -11.01
N LEU A 242 -7.40 3.00 -10.15
CA LEU A 242 -5.97 3.12 -9.92
C LEU A 242 -5.52 2.18 -8.77
N PRO A 243 -4.30 1.61 -8.84
CA PRO A 243 -3.76 0.74 -7.79
C PRO A 243 -3.65 1.46 -6.45
N MET A 244 -4.14 0.82 -5.39
CA MET A 244 -4.10 1.34 -4.02
C MET A 244 -3.50 0.31 -3.06
N ILE A 245 -2.51 0.74 -2.29
CA ILE A 245 -1.92 -0.02 -1.20
C ILE A 245 -2.68 0.34 0.09
N VAL A 246 -3.28 -0.66 0.73
CA VAL A 246 -3.80 -0.51 2.10
C VAL A 246 -2.72 -1.02 3.05
N LEU A 247 -2.06 -0.11 3.76
CA LEU A 247 -0.87 -0.41 4.57
C LEU A 247 -1.09 -0.08 6.05
N PRO A 248 -1.53 -1.04 6.87
CA PRO A 248 -1.52 -0.88 8.31
C PRO A 248 -0.12 -0.88 8.93
N MET A 249 0.05 -0.04 9.95
CA MET A 249 1.26 0.05 10.78
C MET A 249 0.89 -0.25 12.24
N ALA A 250 0.39 -1.45 12.47
CA ALA A 250 0.10 -1.91 13.81
C ALA A 250 1.43 -2.07 14.60
N MET A 251 1.43 -1.65 15.86
CA MET A 251 2.56 -1.86 16.77
C MET A 251 2.15 -2.89 17.81
N ALA A 252 2.78 -4.06 17.80
CA ALA A 252 2.62 -5.07 18.85
C ALA A 252 2.96 -4.45 20.20
N GLY A 253 2.01 -4.52 21.13
CA GLY A 253 2.13 -3.94 22.48
C GLY A 253 1.92 -2.42 22.54
N GLY A 254 1.63 -1.77 21.41
CA GLY A 254 1.26 -0.35 21.33
C GLY A 254 -0.16 -0.17 20.80
N THR A 255 -0.30 -0.17 19.47
CA THR A 255 -1.57 0.03 18.76
C THR A 255 -2.24 -1.28 18.33
N SER A 256 -1.75 -2.42 18.82
CA SER A 256 -2.33 -3.75 18.65
C SER A 256 -1.98 -4.63 19.86
N PRO A 257 -2.55 -5.85 19.99
CA PRO A 257 -2.17 -6.77 21.06
C PRO A 257 -0.65 -6.99 21.14
N VAL A 258 -0.15 -7.34 22.33
CA VAL A 258 1.30 -7.61 22.52
C VAL A 258 1.75 -8.90 21.84
N THR A 259 0.83 -9.83 21.56
CA THR A 259 1.13 -11.09 20.89
C THR A 259 1.18 -10.90 19.37
N LEU A 260 2.20 -11.46 18.72
CA LEU A 260 2.36 -11.33 17.26
C LEU A 260 1.15 -11.89 16.49
N ALA A 261 0.56 -13.00 16.94
CA ALA A 261 -0.65 -13.54 16.32
C ALA A 261 -1.85 -12.57 16.43
N GLY A 262 -2.01 -11.90 17.58
CA GLY A 262 -3.04 -10.88 17.76
C GLY A 262 -2.79 -9.65 16.91
N THR A 263 -1.52 -9.25 16.75
CA THR A 263 -1.10 -8.19 15.83
C THR A 263 -1.40 -8.54 14.37
N VAL A 264 -1.10 -9.76 13.92
CA VAL A 264 -1.43 -10.23 12.57
C VAL A 264 -2.94 -10.20 12.34
N ILE A 265 -3.76 -10.66 13.30
CA ILE A 265 -5.22 -10.60 13.20
C ILE A 265 -5.69 -9.13 13.06
N SER A 266 -5.21 -8.24 13.93
CA SER A 266 -5.59 -6.81 13.91
C SER A 266 -5.18 -6.13 12.60
N HIS A 267 -3.97 -6.41 12.12
CA HIS A 267 -3.47 -5.92 10.84
C HIS A 267 -4.38 -6.39 9.70
N ASN A 268 -4.70 -7.68 9.69
CA ASN A 268 -5.47 -8.29 8.62
C ASN A 268 -6.93 -7.77 8.60
N VAL A 269 -7.51 -7.45 9.76
CA VAL A 269 -8.79 -6.74 9.85
C VAL A 269 -8.74 -5.40 9.12
N GLU A 270 -7.67 -4.63 9.32
CA GLU A 270 -7.50 -3.33 8.67
C GLU A 270 -7.28 -3.48 7.17
N VAL A 271 -6.45 -4.41 6.69
CA VAL A 271 -6.30 -4.61 5.24
C VAL A 271 -7.62 -5.05 4.59
N LEU A 272 -8.31 -6.04 5.16
CA LEU A 272 -9.53 -6.58 4.57
C LEU A 272 -10.70 -5.59 4.63
N ALA A 273 -10.80 -4.76 5.65
CA ALA A 273 -11.78 -3.67 5.67
C ALA A 273 -11.51 -2.67 4.53
N GLY A 274 -10.25 -2.25 4.35
CA GLY A 274 -9.88 -1.35 3.25
C GLY A 274 -10.15 -1.96 1.87
N LEU A 275 -9.88 -3.26 1.70
CA LEU A 275 -10.21 -4.01 0.50
C LEU A 275 -11.71 -4.03 0.24
N VAL A 276 -12.54 -4.30 1.25
CA VAL A 276 -14.01 -4.32 1.11
C VAL A 276 -14.52 -2.96 0.69
N LEU A 277 -14.03 -1.85 1.29
CA LEU A 277 -14.41 -0.51 0.87
C LEU A 277 -14.10 -0.27 -0.62
N ALA A 278 -12.89 -0.63 -1.05
CA ALA A 278 -12.48 -0.45 -2.44
C ALA A 278 -13.36 -1.26 -3.41
N GLN A 279 -13.67 -2.52 -3.08
CA GLN A 279 -14.48 -3.39 -3.93
C GLN A 279 -15.96 -3.00 -3.98
N ILE A 280 -16.49 -2.41 -2.91
CA ILE A 280 -17.84 -1.82 -2.90
C ILE A 280 -17.89 -0.59 -3.80
N VAL A 281 -16.87 0.27 -3.74
CA VAL A 281 -16.78 1.47 -4.59
C VAL A 281 -16.66 1.09 -6.05
N HIS A 282 -15.77 0.15 -6.37
CA HIS A 282 -15.58 -0.37 -7.71
C HIS A 282 -15.16 -1.84 -7.67
N LYS A 283 -16.05 -2.71 -8.13
CA LYS A 283 -15.79 -4.15 -8.20
C LYS A 283 -14.64 -4.42 -9.17
N GLY A 284 -13.56 -5.01 -8.69
CA GLY A 284 -12.33 -5.20 -9.46
C GLY A 284 -11.28 -4.11 -9.27
N ALA A 285 -11.47 -3.17 -8.33
CA ALA A 285 -10.43 -2.19 -7.99
C ALA A 285 -9.11 -2.89 -7.59
N PRO A 286 -7.95 -2.47 -8.12
CA PRO A 286 -6.66 -3.08 -7.83
C PRO A 286 -6.16 -2.71 -6.43
N ILE A 287 -6.19 -3.67 -5.49
CA ILE A 287 -5.71 -3.51 -4.11
C ILE A 287 -4.44 -4.32 -3.86
N ILE A 288 -3.48 -3.69 -3.18
CA ILE A 288 -2.23 -4.29 -2.73
C ILE A 288 -2.25 -4.40 -1.20
N TYR A 289 -1.98 -5.60 -0.69
CA TYR A 289 -1.90 -5.91 0.74
C TYR A 289 -0.61 -5.33 1.32
N GLY A 290 -0.70 -4.22 2.05
CA GLY A 290 0.47 -3.51 2.57
C GLY A 290 0.76 -3.81 4.05
N SER A 291 2.03 -3.78 4.43
CA SER A 291 2.45 -3.79 5.83
C SER A 291 3.73 -3.02 6.10
N SER A 292 3.68 -2.20 7.15
CA SER A 292 4.86 -1.76 7.92
C SER A 292 4.68 -2.06 9.41
N THR A 293 3.91 -3.11 9.70
CA THR A 293 3.55 -3.52 11.06
C THR A 293 4.77 -4.05 11.80
N THR A 294 4.92 -3.59 13.05
CA THR A 294 6.10 -3.83 13.87
C THR A 294 5.73 -3.97 15.36
N MET A 295 6.69 -3.80 16.27
CA MET A 295 6.50 -3.72 17.71
C MET A 295 6.90 -2.35 18.28
N LEU A 296 6.34 -2.02 19.45
CA LEU A 296 6.72 -0.88 20.26
C LEU A 296 7.90 -1.25 21.16
N ASP A 297 9.06 -0.61 20.99
CA ASP A 297 10.14 -0.75 21.98
C ASP A 297 9.71 -0.09 23.29
N LEU A 298 9.49 -0.91 24.32
CA LEU A 298 9.01 -0.44 25.62
C LEU A 298 10.05 0.39 26.38
N LYS A 299 11.33 0.29 26.04
CA LYS A 299 12.40 1.05 26.69
C LYS A 299 12.47 2.47 26.15
N THR A 300 12.34 2.64 24.84
CA THR A 300 12.49 3.94 24.16
C THR A 300 11.16 4.54 23.73
N ALA A 301 10.06 3.79 23.82
CA ALA A 301 8.74 4.14 23.31
C ALA A 301 8.74 4.48 21.81
N THR A 302 9.54 3.76 21.02
CA THR A 302 9.67 3.98 19.57
C THR A 302 9.13 2.81 18.74
N ALA A 303 8.59 3.11 17.57
CA ALA A 303 8.31 2.11 16.54
C ALA A 303 9.63 1.60 15.97
N THR A 304 9.91 0.30 16.11
CA THR A 304 11.22 -0.25 15.74
C THR A 304 11.16 -0.89 14.37
N VAL A 305 11.98 -0.47 13.40
CA VAL A 305 11.94 -1.02 12.03
C VAL A 305 13.07 -2.01 11.72
N GLY A 306 13.94 -2.29 12.69
CA GLY A 306 15.06 -3.22 12.57
C GLY A 306 15.02 -4.38 13.57
N CYS A 307 13.84 -4.72 14.09
CA CYS A 307 13.65 -5.77 15.10
C CYS A 307 13.25 -7.12 14.47
N PRO A 308 13.52 -8.25 15.16
CA PRO A 308 13.12 -9.57 14.68
C PRO A 308 11.60 -9.73 14.54
N GLU A 309 10.81 -9.04 15.37
CA GLU A 309 9.35 -9.05 15.30
C GLU A 309 8.85 -8.51 13.96
N LEU A 310 9.42 -7.40 13.45
CA LEU A 310 9.08 -6.89 12.12
C LEU A 310 9.39 -7.91 11.03
N ALA A 311 10.55 -8.58 11.11
CA ALA A 311 10.90 -9.61 10.14
C ALA A 311 9.90 -10.79 10.15
N MET A 312 9.50 -11.24 11.34
CA MET A 312 8.50 -12.29 11.51
C MET A 312 7.11 -11.85 11.00
N LEU A 313 6.69 -10.63 11.33
CA LEU A 313 5.42 -10.05 10.90
C LEU A 313 5.37 -9.87 9.38
N ASN A 314 6.43 -9.36 8.76
CA ASN A 314 6.49 -9.21 7.30
C ASN A 314 6.42 -10.55 6.58
N ALA A 315 7.13 -11.58 7.09
CA ALA A 315 7.07 -12.92 6.53
C ALA A 315 5.66 -13.54 6.68
N ALA A 316 5.03 -13.37 7.85
CA ALA A 316 3.66 -13.82 8.11
C ALA A 316 2.64 -13.14 7.19
N LEU A 317 2.69 -11.81 7.09
CA LEU A 317 1.72 -11.00 6.35
C LEU A 317 1.87 -11.16 4.84
N ALA A 318 3.09 -11.31 4.32
CA ALA A 318 3.31 -11.69 2.92
C ALA A 318 2.67 -13.06 2.60
N LYS A 319 2.70 -14.01 3.55
CA LYS A 319 2.03 -15.30 3.39
C LYS A 319 0.51 -15.19 3.44
N MET A 320 -0.04 -14.32 4.30
CA MET A 320 -1.48 -14.02 4.30
C MET A 320 -1.94 -13.40 2.97
N ALA A 321 -1.18 -12.45 2.43
CA ALA A 321 -1.46 -11.86 1.12
C ALA A 321 -1.47 -12.93 0.01
N GLN A 322 -0.49 -13.86 0.02
CA GLN A 322 -0.45 -14.99 -0.91
C GLN A 322 -1.67 -15.91 -0.77
N PHE A 323 -2.13 -16.17 0.46
CA PHE A 323 -3.35 -16.95 0.72
C PHE A 323 -4.59 -16.28 0.12
N TYR A 324 -4.69 -14.95 0.24
CA TYR A 324 -5.74 -14.15 -0.38
C TYR A 324 -5.56 -13.93 -1.89
N LEU A 325 -4.47 -14.41 -2.48
CA LEU A 325 -4.07 -14.18 -3.87
C LEU A 325 -3.95 -12.69 -4.23
N LEU A 326 -3.58 -11.86 -3.25
CA LEU A 326 -3.33 -10.44 -3.42
C LEU A 326 -1.82 -10.17 -3.56
N PRO A 327 -1.41 -9.18 -4.37
CA PRO A 327 -0.07 -8.61 -4.28
C PRO A 327 0.26 -8.14 -2.86
N SER A 328 1.48 -8.39 -2.41
CA SER A 328 1.96 -7.94 -1.10
C SER A 328 2.96 -6.79 -1.22
N TRP A 329 2.90 -5.85 -0.28
CA TRP A 329 3.88 -4.81 -0.03
C TRP A 329 4.31 -4.91 1.44
N VAL A 330 5.58 -5.15 1.72
CA VAL A 330 6.08 -5.29 3.09
C VAL A 330 7.35 -4.47 3.26
N ALA A 331 7.64 -4.03 4.50
CA ALA A 331 8.85 -3.26 4.77
C ALA A 331 10.13 -4.04 4.39
N GLY A 332 11.10 -3.31 3.86
CA GLY A 332 12.47 -3.76 3.54
C GLY A 332 13.49 -2.80 4.14
N GLY A 333 14.77 -3.19 4.10
CA GLY A 333 15.90 -2.40 4.61
C GLY A 333 17.10 -2.43 3.66
#